data_AF-A0A946X0M3-F1
#
_entry.id   AF-A0A946X0M3-F1
#
_cell.length_a   1.000
_cell.length_b   1.000
_cell.length_c   1.000
_cell.angle_alpha   90.00
_cell.angle_beta   90.00
_cell.angle_gamma   90.00
#
_symmetry.space_group_name_H-M   'P 1'
#
loop_
_entity.id
_entity.type
_entity.pdbx_description
1 polymer ?
#
loop_
_entity_poly.entity_id
_entity_poly.type
_entity_poly.pdbx_seq_one_letter_code
_entity_poly.pdbx_strand_id
1 'polypeptide(L)'
;MSGIVGHMTYAILASEAAARRELRVAALIRRHYASYLAGAYLGCDIQTLPASVCEDTGGEVGYGAGHLERSPITGGATRRWTLELGGNHYSPHTIYEVFYGRSHLTFGWSQGEAHRALPWDDLPGYFSAVLADVDGLFDSDERPLAYVLGWITHVIGDALIKGVQSGIDLHLLDGRYTPRNRPIQDLISFHEVGREELGLDWERLMGDLVNTPVEPIQLHYMRVSKPRGRLAELHPDAWTPEHEPLLRETLAENRRYQRIRNGRILRELALTETASDWECSEELSHTAGGLRYGEMLELAEAADFRGALSSISDRIADMFELLEQDR
;
A
#
# COMPACT_ATOMS: atom_id res chain seq x y z
N MET A 1 -5.17 -5.63 6.13
CA MET A 1 -4.20 -4.66 5.56
C MET A 1 -3.69 -5.24 4.26
N SER A 2 -4.09 -4.67 3.12
CA SER A 2 -3.58 -5.18 1.86
C SER A 2 -2.10 -4.84 1.87
N GLY A 3 -1.26 -5.84 1.71
CA GLY A 3 0.18 -5.73 1.82
C GLY A 3 0.80 -5.55 0.44
N ILE A 4 2.10 -5.34 0.47
CA ILE A 4 2.90 -4.88 -0.67
C ILE A 4 2.62 -5.61 -1.99
N VAL A 5 2.48 -6.94 -1.96
CA VAL A 5 2.28 -7.75 -3.18
C VAL A 5 0.97 -7.39 -3.87
N GLY A 6 -0.15 -7.32 -3.14
CA GLY A 6 -1.45 -6.96 -3.71
C GLY A 6 -1.42 -5.56 -4.33
N HIS A 7 -0.93 -4.57 -3.57
CA HIS A 7 -0.83 -3.18 -4.04
C HIS A 7 0.03 -3.03 -5.29
N MET A 8 1.20 -3.67 -5.30
CA MET A 8 2.07 -3.66 -6.47
C MET A 8 1.39 -4.36 -7.64
N THR A 9 0.71 -5.49 -7.44
CA THR A 9 0.01 -6.19 -8.51
C THR A 9 -1.07 -5.31 -9.16
N TYR A 10 -1.92 -4.64 -8.36
CA TYR A 10 -2.92 -3.70 -8.89
C TYR A 10 -2.27 -2.57 -9.69
N ALA A 11 -1.16 -2.02 -9.19
CA ALA A 11 -0.44 -0.93 -9.82
C ALA A 11 0.17 -1.34 -11.17
N ILE A 12 0.80 -2.50 -11.22
CA ILE A 12 1.42 -3.03 -12.43
C ILE A 12 0.34 -3.27 -13.49
N LEU A 13 -0.76 -3.94 -13.12
CA LEU A 13 -1.88 -4.17 -14.02
C LEU A 13 -2.53 -2.85 -14.49
N ALA A 14 -2.64 -1.85 -13.61
CA ALA A 14 -3.18 -0.53 -13.98
C ALA A 14 -2.28 0.22 -14.95
N SER A 15 -0.95 0.11 -14.79
CA SER A 15 0.03 0.63 -15.75
C SER A 15 -0.14 -0.03 -17.14
N GLU A 16 -0.33 -1.35 -17.19
CA GLU A 16 -0.60 -2.08 -18.44
C GLU A 16 -1.96 -1.69 -19.04
N ALA A 17 -3.00 -1.49 -18.23
CA ALA A 17 -4.30 -1.02 -18.68
C ALA A 17 -4.21 0.40 -19.27
N ALA A 18 -3.54 1.32 -18.60
CA ALA A 18 -3.29 2.68 -19.09
C ALA A 18 -2.51 2.66 -20.42
N ALA A 19 -1.51 1.78 -20.55
CA ALA A 19 -0.74 1.63 -21.79
C ALA A 19 -1.60 1.11 -22.95
N ARG A 20 -2.47 0.11 -22.71
CA ARG A 20 -3.40 -0.41 -23.73
C ARG A 20 -4.41 0.64 -24.20
N ARG A 21 -4.76 1.59 -23.32
CA ARG A 21 -5.65 2.72 -23.62
C ARG A 21 -4.90 3.94 -24.20
N GLU A 22 -3.59 3.82 -24.41
CA GLU A 22 -2.73 4.89 -24.95
C GLU A 22 -2.73 6.18 -24.10
N LEU A 23 -2.96 6.06 -22.79
CA LEU A 23 -2.94 7.21 -21.87
C LEU A 23 -1.51 7.77 -21.76
N ARG A 24 -1.39 9.10 -21.66
CA ARG A 24 -0.09 9.79 -21.57
C ARG A 24 0.66 9.42 -20.29
N VAL A 25 -0.06 9.16 -19.19
CA VAL A 25 0.51 8.74 -17.91
C VAL A 25 1.25 7.40 -18.01
N ALA A 26 0.91 6.52 -18.96
CA ALA A 26 1.57 5.23 -19.09
C ALA A 26 3.08 5.39 -19.40
N ALA A 27 3.44 6.35 -20.26
CA ALA A 27 4.83 6.65 -20.56
C ALA A 27 5.57 7.25 -19.36
N LEU A 28 4.91 8.13 -18.62
CA LEU A 28 5.43 8.73 -17.38
C LEU A 28 5.69 7.65 -16.31
N ILE A 29 4.70 6.79 -16.06
CA ILE A 29 4.79 5.67 -15.12
C ILE A 29 5.97 4.76 -15.49
N ARG A 30 6.11 4.39 -16.77
CA ARG A 30 7.21 3.52 -17.22
C ARG A 30 8.59 4.15 -16.98
N ARG A 31 8.75 5.46 -17.19
CA ARG A 31 10.02 6.16 -16.94
C ARG A 31 10.38 6.21 -15.46
N HIS A 32 9.38 6.34 -14.58
CA HIS A 32 9.54 6.54 -13.14
C HIS A 32 8.91 5.40 -12.33
N TYR A 33 9.08 4.18 -12.82
CA TYR A 33 8.33 3.02 -12.34
C TYR A 33 8.53 2.71 -10.87
N ALA A 34 9.75 2.83 -10.37
CA ALA A 34 10.05 2.67 -8.94
C ALA A 34 9.29 3.69 -8.08
N SER A 35 9.18 4.94 -8.54
CA SER A 35 8.42 5.99 -7.85
C SER A 35 6.92 5.71 -7.84
N TYR A 36 6.39 5.28 -8.99
CA TYR A 36 5.00 4.85 -9.12
C TYR A 36 4.66 3.70 -8.17
N LEU A 37 5.48 2.64 -8.13
CA LEU A 37 5.27 1.51 -7.22
C LEU A 37 5.44 1.91 -5.75
N ALA A 38 6.38 2.81 -5.44
CA ALA A 38 6.54 3.36 -4.10
C ALA A 38 5.31 4.15 -3.64
N GLY A 39 4.71 4.94 -4.53
CA GLY A 39 3.43 5.60 -4.26
C GLY A 39 2.29 4.58 -4.06
N ALA A 40 2.24 3.54 -4.88
CA ALA A 40 1.19 2.51 -4.84
C ALA A 40 1.18 1.68 -3.56
N TYR A 41 2.30 1.58 -2.84
CA TYR A 41 2.33 0.92 -1.54
C TYR A 41 2.57 1.93 -0.40
N LEU A 42 3.74 2.55 -0.38
CA LEU A 42 4.17 3.41 0.72
C LEU A 42 3.63 4.84 0.63
N GLY A 43 2.89 5.19 -0.42
CA GLY A 43 2.14 6.44 -0.50
C GLY A 43 0.99 6.51 0.52
N CYS A 44 0.44 5.35 0.91
CA CYS A 44 -0.64 5.27 1.90
C CYS A 44 -0.29 4.50 3.16
N ASP A 45 0.56 3.49 3.08
CA ASP A 45 0.77 2.51 4.15
C ASP A 45 1.72 3.04 5.26
N ILE A 46 1.26 4.08 5.96
CA ILE A 46 1.94 4.76 7.06
C ILE A 46 2.24 3.83 8.25
N GLN A 47 1.56 2.68 8.29
CA GLN A 47 1.72 1.66 9.31
C GLN A 47 2.86 0.68 9.02
N THR A 48 3.67 0.93 8.00
CA THR A 48 4.88 0.14 7.70
C THR A 48 5.95 0.36 8.77
N LEU A 49 5.63 -0.01 10.00
CA LEU A 49 6.43 0.18 11.20
C LEU A 49 6.50 -1.17 11.92
N PRO A 50 7.59 -1.44 12.66
CA PRO A 50 7.62 -2.60 13.51
C PRO A 50 6.61 -2.47 14.63
N ALA A 51 5.96 -3.59 14.94
CA ALA A 51 5.06 -3.65 16.09
C ALA A 51 5.85 -3.87 17.38
N SER A 52 6.98 -4.57 17.30
CA SER A 52 7.71 -5.04 18.48
C SER A 52 9.21 -5.20 18.22
N VAL A 53 9.98 -5.27 19.30
CA VAL A 53 11.43 -5.50 19.31
C VAL A 53 11.71 -6.71 20.18
N CYS A 54 12.36 -7.73 19.63
CA CYS A 54 12.78 -8.91 20.36
C CYS A 54 13.83 -8.52 21.43
N GLU A 55 13.61 -8.93 22.68
CA GLU A 55 14.48 -8.50 23.79
C GLU A 55 15.87 -9.16 23.76
N ASP A 56 15.95 -10.36 23.21
CA ASP A 56 17.17 -11.17 23.13
C ASP A 56 18.13 -10.73 22.01
N THR A 57 17.58 -10.27 20.90
CA THR A 57 18.32 -9.97 19.65
C THR A 57 18.30 -8.49 19.27
N GLY A 58 17.40 -7.70 19.84
CA GLY A 58 17.11 -6.34 19.38
C GLY A 58 16.43 -6.29 18.01
N GLY A 59 16.06 -7.43 17.43
CA GLY A 59 15.44 -7.52 16.12
C GLY A 59 14.02 -6.96 16.12
N GLU A 60 13.71 -6.11 15.15
CA GLU A 60 12.38 -5.52 14.98
C GLU A 60 11.45 -6.47 14.21
N VAL A 61 10.24 -6.71 14.71
CA VAL A 61 9.28 -7.70 14.20
C VAL A 61 7.83 -7.22 14.26
N GLY A 62 6.95 -7.95 13.57
CA GLY A 62 5.53 -7.63 13.46
C GLY A 62 5.25 -6.44 12.53
N TYR A 63 4.04 -5.88 12.60
CA TYR A 63 3.60 -4.85 11.67
C TYR A 63 2.56 -3.92 12.27
N GLY A 64 2.76 -2.61 12.12
CA GLY A 64 1.79 -1.58 12.47
C GLY A 64 1.40 -1.59 13.94
N ALA A 65 0.12 -1.31 14.22
CA ALA A 65 -0.44 -1.15 15.57
C ALA A 65 -0.55 -2.45 16.41
N GLY A 66 -0.08 -3.58 15.88
CA GLY A 66 -0.08 -4.85 16.62
C GLY A 66 0.93 -4.90 17.77
N HIS A 67 1.00 -6.04 18.43
CA HIS A 67 2.10 -6.40 19.33
C HIS A 67 2.25 -7.92 19.34
N LEU A 68 3.49 -8.41 19.23
CA LEU A 68 3.78 -9.83 19.30
C LEU A 68 4.35 -10.13 20.68
N GLU A 69 3.65 -10.88 21.53
CA GLU A 69 4.20 -11.23 22.86
C GLU A 69 5.51 -12.03 22.78
N ARG A 70 5.72 -12.75 21.66
CA ARG A 70 6.91 -13.55 21.41
C ARG A 70 7.51 -13.28 20.03
N SER A 71 8.84 -13.36 19.98
CA SER A 71 9.66 -13.24 18.77
C SER A 71 9.30 -14.36 17.79
N PRO A 72 8.91 -14.07 16.55
CA PRO A 72 8.73 -15.10 15.52
C PRO A 72 10.06 -15.69 15.05
N ILE A 73 11.19 -15.12 15.47
CA ILE A 73 12.55 -15.56 15.08
C ILE A 73 13.11 -16.55 16.10
N THR A 74 12.89 -16.30 17.40
CA THR A 74 13.56 -17.03 18.50
C THR A 74 12.58 -17.61 19.52
N GLY A 75 11.30 -17.21 19.50
CA GLY A 75 10.32 -17.53 20.53
C GLY A 75 10.49 -16.77 21.86
N GLY A 76 11.54 -15.94 21.99
CA GLY A 76 11.81 -15.12 23.17
C GLY A 76 10.82 -13.97 23.36
N ALA A 77 10.86 -13.29 24.51
CA ALA A 77 9.99 -12.15 24.80
C ALA A 77 10.25 -10.98 23.85
N THR A 78 9.23 -10.15 23.66
CA THR A 78 9.38 -8.87 22.96
C THR A 78 8.83 -7.72 23.78
N ARG A 79 9.31 -6.52 23.46
CA ARG A 79 8.73 -5.26 23.92
C ARG A 79 8.10 -4.51 22.75
N ARG A 80 7.17 -3.60 23.06
CA ARG A 80 6.59 -2.71 22.04
C ARG A 80 7.65 -1.81 21.42
N TRP A 81 7.54 -1.58 20.12
CA TRP A 81 8.34 -0.59 19.43
C TRP A 81 7.71 0.80 19.58
N THR A 82 8.56 1.83 19.63
CA THR A 82 8.15 3.24 19.65
C THR A 82 9.12 4.06 18.81
N LEU A 83 8.58 5.09 18.16
CA LEU A 83 9.36 6.16 17.52
C LEU A 83 9.64 7.25 18.55
N GLU A 84 10.89 7.66 18.72
CA GLU A 84 11.26 8.78 19.57
C GLU A 84 11.51 10.03 18.73
N LEU A 85 10.85 11.13 19.06
CA LEU A 85 11.03 12.41 18.38
C LEU A 85 10.80 13.58 19.34
N GLY A 86 11.81 14.45 19.48
CA GLY A 86 11.70 15.66 20.32
C GLY A 86 11.39 15.36 21.79
N GLY A 87 11.85 14.22 22.32
CA GLY A 87 11.57 13.77 23.69
C GLY A 87 10.19 13.12 23.89
N ASN A 88 9.38 13.00 22.83
CA ASN A 88 8.12 12.26 22.85
C ASN A 88 8.30 10.83 22.31
N HIS A 89 7.48 9.90 22.77
CA HIS A 89 7.41 8.54 22.26
C HIS A 89 6.08 8.28 21.57
N TYR A 90 6.14 7.85 20.32
CA TYR A 90 4.96 7.56 19.50
C TYR A 90 4.88 6.06 19.23
N SER A 91 3.75 5.46 19.62
CA SER A 91 3.45 4.08 19.22
C SER A 91 2.99 4.03 17.75
N PRO A 92 3.13 2.89 17.05
CA PRO A 92 2.54 2.73 15.73
C PRO A 92 1.02 2.98 15.69
N HIS A 93 0.32 2.71 16.79
CA HIS A 93 -1.11 3.01 16.92
C HIS A 93 -1.38 4.51 16.93
N THR A 94 -0.59 5.27 17.70
CA THR A 94 -0.70 6.74 17.73
C THR A 94 -0.41 7.35 16.35
N ILE A 95 0.61 6.85 15.66
CA ILE A 95 0.94 7.30 14.29
C ILE A 95 -0.21 6.98 13.32
N TYR A 96 -0.81 5.79 13.45
CA TYR A 96 -1.98 5.40 12.67
C TYR A 96 -3.17 6.35 12.88
N GLU A 97 -3.51 6.67 14.13
CA GLU A 97 -4.64 7.54 14.44
C GLU A 97 -4.50 8.94 13.83
N VAL A 98 -3.27 9.45 13.71
CA VAL A 98 -2.99 10.78 13.16
C VAL A 98 -2.99 10.78 11.64
N PHE A 99 -2.45 9.75 10.99
CA PHE A 99 -2.10 9.82 9.57
C PHE A 99 -2.87 8.87 8.64
N TYR A 100 -3.49 7.81 9.15
CA TYR A 100 -4.05 6.77 8.29
C TYR A 100 -5.21 7.27 7.42
N GLY A 101 -6.15 8.02 8.00
CA GLY A 101 -7.22 8.65 7.25
C GLY A 101 -6.72 9.69 6.24
N ARG A 102 -5.66 10.43 6.59
CA ARG A 102 -5.05 11.44 5.72
C ARG A 102 -4.42 10.86 4.47
N SER A 103 -3.93 9.63 4.55
CA SER A 103 -3.33 8.96 3.40
C SER A 103 -4.35 8.24 2.52
N HIS A 104 -5.45 7.71 3.08
CA HIS A 104 -6.48 6.97 2.34
C HIS A 104 -7.66 7.82 1.88
N LEU A 105 -7.83 9.02 2.44
CA LEU A 105 -8.87 10.02 2.15
C LEU A 105 -10.32 9.61 2.45
N THR A 106 -10.77 8.43 2.04
CA THR A 106 -12.19 8.01 2.09
C THR A 106 -12.55 7.25 3.37
N PHE A 107 -11.57 6.66 4.05
CA PHE A 107 -11.77 5.87 5.26
C PHE A 107 -10.56 5.97 6.20
N GLY A 108 -10.67 5.39 7.39
CA GLY A 108 -9.54 5.27 8.31
C GLY A 108 -9.25 6.51 9.15
N TRP A 109 -10.15 7.49 9.12
CA TRP A 109 -10.09 8.68 9.97
C TRP A 109 -10.45 8.35 11.42
N SER A 110 -9.78 9.03 12.35
CA SER A 110 -10.16 9.00 13.77
C SER A 110 -11.54 9.63 13.96
N GLN A 111 -12.24 9.28 15.04
CA GLN A 111 -13.61 9.77 15.29
C GLN A 111 -13.72 11.31 15.26
N GLY A 112 -12.71 12.02 15.77
CA GLY A 112 -12.66 13.49 15.77
C GLY A 112 -12.47 14.11 14.37
N GLU A 113 -11.93 13.35 13.42
CA GLU A 113 -11.61 13.82 12.06
C GLU A 113 -12.45 13.15 10.97
N ALA A 114 -13.47 12.36 11.32
CA ALA A 114 -14.30 11.65 10.35
C ALA A 114 -14.98 12.58 9.32
N HIS A 115 -15.24 13.84 9.68
CA HIS A 115 -15.77 14.87 8.78
C HIS A 115 -14.81 15.26 7.64
N ARG A 116 -13.54 14.84 7.71
CA ARG A 116 -12.51 15.07 6.68
C ARG A 116 -12.45 13.95 5.64
N ALA A 117 -13.20 12.87 5.87
CA ALA A 117 -13.34 11.80 4.91
C ALA A 117 -14.00 12.30 3.63
N LEU A 118 -13.42 11.96 2.49
CA LEU A 118 -13.97 12.34 1.19
C LEU A 118 -14.94 11.26 0.69
N PRO A 119 -16.13 11.64 0.21
CA PRO A 119 -16.93 10.80 -0.66
C PRO A 119 -16.13 10.34 -1.88
N TRP A 120 -16.48 9.17 -2.43
CA TRP A 120 -15.83 8.64 -3.64
C TRP A 120 -15.87 9.62 -4.81
N ASP A 121 -17.02 10.26 -5.02
CA ASP A 121 -17.26 11.19 -6.13
C ASP A 121 -16.42 12.48 -6.03
N ASP A 122 -15.89 12.80 -4.85
CA ASP A 122 -15.03 13.98 -4.63
C ASP A 122 -13.54 13.68 -4.87
N LEU A 123 -13.15 12.40 -5.02
CA LEU A 123 -11.76 11.99 -5.24
C LEU A 123 -11.12 12.59 -6.50
N PRO A 124 -11.78 12.63 -7.68
CA PRO A 124 -11.18 13.22 -8.89
C PRO A 124 -10.76 14.68 -8.67
N GLY A 125 -11.60 15.48 -8.00
CA GLY A 125 -11.29 16.87 -7.68
C GLY A 125 -10.08 17.00 -6.76
N TYR A 126 -9.99 16.16 -5.73
CA TYR A 126 -8.84 16.11 -4.84
C TYR A 126 -7.55 15.74 -5.57
N PHE A 127 -7.59 14.67 -6.39
CA PHE A 127 -6.44 14.19 -7.16
C PHE A 127 -5.98 15.21 -8.20
N SER A 128 -6.90 15.85 -8.91
CA SER A 128 -6.61 16.91 -9.87
C SER A 128 -5.90 18.10 -9.19
N ALA A 129 -6.36 18.51 -8.01
CA ALA A 129 -5.70 19.56 -7.24
C ALA A 129 -4.28 19.18 -6.80
N VAL A 130 -4.07 17.94 -6.33
CA VAL A 130 -2.73 17.43 -5.98
C VAL A 130 -1.82 17.42 -7.20
N LEU A 131 -2.27 16.90 -8.34
CA LEU A 131 -1.48 16.84 -9.57
C LEU A 131 -1.09 18.23 -10.09
N ALA A 132 -2.03 19.18 -10.05
CA ALA A 132 -1.75 20.58 -10.41
C ALA A 132 -0.74 21.24 -9.45
N ASP A 133 -0.81 20.91 -8.17
CA ASP A 133 0.12 21.39 -7.16
C ASP A 133 1.52 20.79 -7.33
N VAL A 134 1.64 19.55 -7.83
CA VAL A 134 2.96 18.99 -8.20
C VAL A 134 3.65 19.90 -9.21
N ASP A 135 2.99 20.26 -10.31
CA ASP A 135 3.57 21.10 -11.36
C ASP A 135 3.94 22.52 -10.87
N GLY A 136 3.14 23.07 -9.94
CA GLY A 136 3.26 24.45 -9.49
C GLY A 136 4.16 24.67 -8.27
N LEU A 137 4.32 23.66 -7.40
CA LEU A 137 4.94 23.81 -6.07
C LEU A 137 6.11 22.87 -5.80
N PHE A 138 6.24 21.81 -6.60
CA PHE A 138 7.32 20.83 -6.50
C PHE A 138 8.08 20.89 -7.82
N ASP A 139 9.40 20.66 -7.77
CA ASP A 139 10.28 20.87 -8.93
C ASP A 139 9.71 20.20 -10.19
N SER A 140 10.11 20.67 -11.38
CA SER A 140 9.68 20.12 -12.68
C SER A 140 10.19 18.68 -12.96
N ASP A 141 10.56 17.94 -11.92
CA ASP A 141 10.83 16.52 -11.99
C ASP A 141 9.50 15.78 -12.16
N GLU A 142 9.50 14.79 -13.03
CA GLU A 142 8.38 13.92 -13.30
C GLU A 142 8.19 12.84 -12.21
N ARG A 143 9.20 12.61 -11.39
CA ARG A 143 9.20 11.57 -10.35
C ARG A 143 8.11 11.76 -9.27
N PRO A 144 7.85 12.98 -8.74
CA PRO A 144 6.71 13.23 -7.85
C PRO A 144 5.34 12.98 -8.51
N LEU A 145 5.19 13.29 -9.81
CA LEU A 145 3.95 12.99 -10.54
C LEU A 145 3.69 11.47 -10.58
N ALA A 146 4.72 10.69 -10.91
CA ALA A 146 4.61 9.23 -10.90
C ALA A 146 4.28 8.69 -9.50
N TYR A 147 4.86 9.27 -8.45
CA TYR A 147 4.53 8.91 -7.06
C TYR A 147 3.07 9.16 -6.73
N VAL A 148 2.53 10.33 -7.12
CA VAL A 148 1.12 10.67 -6.89
C VAL A 148 0.19 9.71 -7.65
N LEU A 149 0.51 9.35 -8.89
CA LEU A 149 -0.26 8.33 -9.63
C LEU A 149 -0.25 6.97 -8.92
N GLY A 150 0.89 6.61 -8.32
CA GLY A 150 1.01 5.45 -7.46
C GLY A 150 0.08 5.57 -6.25
N TRP A 151 0.14 6.69 -5.53
CA TRP A 151 -0.72 6.93 -4.38
C TRP A 151 -2.23 6.89 -4.74
N ILE A 152 -2.63 7.44 -5.89
CA ILE A 152 -4.00 7.34 -6.42
C ILE A 152 -4.39 5.87 -6.64
N THR A 153 -3.49 5.08 -7.23
CA THR A 153 -3.68 3.63 -7.41
C THR A 153 -3.95 2.95 -6.07
N HIS A 154 -3.20 3.32 -5.03
CA HIS A 154 -3.42 2.80 -3.68
C HIS A 154 -4.82 3.14 -3.19
N VAL A 155 -5.19 4.43 -3.15
CA VAL A 155 -6.47 4.89 -2.62
C VAL A 155 -7.65 4.16 -3.28
N ILE A 156 -7.63 4.06 -4.61
CA ILE A 156 -8.67 3.37 -5.40
C ILE A 156 -8.69 1.88 -5.11
N GLY A 157 -7.54 1.22 -5.21
CA GLY A 157 -7.44 -0.22 -5.01
C GLY A 157 -7.90 -0.64 -3.62
N ASP A 158 -7.49 0.11 -2.59
CA ASP A 158 -7.83 -0.17 -1.21
C ASP A 158 -9.31 0.06 -0.91
N ALA A 159 -9.89 1.13 -1.44
CA ALA A 159 -11.32 1.40 -1.29
C ALA A 159 -12.17 0.29 -1.92
N LEU A 160 -11.78 -0.25 -3.08
CA LEU A 160 -12.51 -1.33 -3.74
C LEU A 160 -12.32 -2.69 -3.04
N ILE A 161 -11.08 -3.08 -2.75
CA ILE A 161 -10.78 -4.40 -2.16
C ILE A 161 -11.31 -4.51 -0.73
N LYS A 162 -11.31 -3.42 0.04
CA LYS A 162 -11.90 -3.39 1.39
C LYS A 162 -13.42 -3.20 1.37
N GLY A 163 -14.01 -2.96 0.21
CA GLY A 163 -15.45 -2.75 0.05
C GLY A 163 -15.98 -1.44 0.61
N VAL A 164 -15.11 -0.44 0.76
CA VAL A 164 -15.52 0.95 1.00
C VAL A 164 -16.27 1.49 -0.21
N GLN A 165 -15.79 1.13 -1.40
CA GLN A 165 -16.46 1.37 -2.68
C GLN A 165 -16.93 0.04 -3.28
N SER A 166 -18.14 0.05 -3.86
CA SER A 166 -18.66 -1.08 -4.63
C SER A 166 -17.98 -1.17 -6.00
N GLY A 167 -18.08 -2.32 -6.67
CA GLY A 167 -17.52 -2.50 -8.02
C GLY A 167 -16.59 -3.69 -8.17
N ILE A 168 -16.40 -4.46 -7.11
CA ILE A 168 -15.80 -5.79 -7.15
C ILE A 168 -16.73 -6.74 -6.42
N ASP A 169 -17.00 -7.89 -7.02
CA ASP A 169 -17.57 -9.03 -6.34
C ASP A 169 -16.45 -10.05 -6.14
N LEU A 170 -16.03 -10.23 -4.90
CA LEU A 170 -14.99 -11.19 -4.54
C LEU A 170 -15.37 -11.77 -3.18
N HIS A 171 -15.48 -13.10 -3.15
CA HIS A 171 -15.74 -13.86 -1.94
C HIS A 171 -14.83 -15.09 -1.96
N LEU A 172 -13.85 -15.13 -1.05
CA LEU A 172 -12.93 -16.24 -0.90
C LEU A 172 -13.43 -17.17 0.23
N LEU A 173 -12.69 -17.35 1.33
CA LEU A 173 -13.08 -18.27 2.40
C LEU A 173 -14.28 -17.77 3.22
N ASP A 174 -14.17 -16.55 3.72
CA ASP A 174 -15.08 -15.98 4.73
C ASP A 174 -15.46 -14.53 4.41
N GLY A 175 -15.33 -14.14 3.13
CA GLY A 175 -15.67 -12.81 2.63
C GLY A 175 -14.69 -12.30 1.58
N ARG A 176 -14.73 -10.99 1.34
CA ARG A 176 -13.87 -10.31 0.36
C ARG A 176 -12.44 -10.15 0.85
N TYR A 177 -12.32 -9.56 2.04
CA TYR A 177 -11.05 -9.03 2.53
C TYR A 177 -10.92 -9.30 4.03
N THR A 178 -10.43 -10.48 4.36
CA THR A 178 -10.25 -10.96 5.74
C THR A 178 -8.78 -11.38 5.96
N PRO A 179 -8.33 -11.45 7.22
CA PRO A 179 -7.00 -12.00 7.53
C PRO A 179 -6.79 -13.42 6.99
N ARG A 180 -7.83 -14.27 6.97
CA ARG A 180 -7.76 -15.66 6.50
C ARG A 180 -7.61 -15.78 4.99
N ASN A 181 -8.11 -14.79 4.24
CA ASN A 181 -7.95 -14.73 2.79
C ASN A 181 -6.57 -14.22 2.35
N ARG A 182 -5.79 -13.65 3.28
CA ARG A 182 -4.51 -13.02 2.98
C ARG A 182 -3.50 -13.97 2.29
N PRO A 183 -3.28 -15.21 2.78
CA PRO A 183 -2.37 -16.14 2.13
C PRO A 183 -2.76 -16.44 0.68
N ILE A 184 -4.06 -16.66 0.43
CA ILE A 184 -4.60 -16.92 -0.91
C ILE A 184 -4.30 -15.73 -1.83
N GLN A 185 -4.70 -14.52 -1.43
CA GLN A 185 -4.50 -13.33 -2.25
C GLN A 185 -3.02 -13.06 -2.54
N ASP A 186 -2.15 -13.21 -1.54
CA ASP A 186 -0.72 -12.94 -1.71
C ASP A 186 -0.02 -14.00 -2.53
N LEU A 187 -0.28 -15.29 -2.31
CA LEU A 187 0.36 -16.37 -3.06
C LEU A 187 -0.04 -16.32 -4.55
N ILE A 188 -1.32 -16.13 -4.86
CA ILE A 188 -1.78 -16.05 -6.25
C ILE A 188 -1.27 -14.77 -6.92
N SER A 189 -1.29 -13.64 -6.23
CA SER A 189 -0.72 -12.40 -6.78
C SER A 189 0.79 -12.52 -7.01
N PHE A 190 1.50 -13.21 -6.12
CA PHE A 190 2.95 -13.34 -6.18
C PHE A 190 3.42 -14.34 -7.24
N HIS A 191 2.88 -15.56 -7.25
CA HIS A 191 3.33 -16.61 -8.17
C HIS A 191 2.58 -16.58 -9.49
N GLU A 192 1.27 -16.79 -9.46
CA GLU A 192 0.48 -16.97 -10.68
C GLU A 192 0.43 -15.69 -11.53
N VAL A 193 0.09 -14.58 -10.91
CA VAL A 193 -0.02 -13.29 -11.63
C VAL A 193 1.36 -12.65 -11.76
N GLY A 194 2.12 -12.61 -10.67
CA GLY A 194 3.41 -11.94 -10.65
C GLY A 194 4.48 -12.65 -11.48
N ARG A 195 4.82 -13.88 -11.12
CA ARG A 195 5.94 -14.59 -11.73
C ARG A 195 5.55 -15.24 -13.06
N GLU A 196 4.46 -15.99 -13.09
CA GLU A 196 4.08 -16.78 -14.27
C GLU A 196 3.48 -15.91 -15.39
N GLU A 197 2.46 -15.09 -15.08
CA GLU A 197 1.82 -14.23 -16.10
C GLU A 197 2.69 -13.04 -16.50
N LEU A 198 3.21 -12.29 -15.52
CA LEU A 198 3.86 -10.99 -15.75
C LEU A 198 5.40 -11.06 -15.77
N GLY A 199 6.02 -12.19 -15.42
CA GLY A 199 7.47 -12.35 -15.43
C GLY A 199 8.21 -11.46 -14.42
N LEU A 200 7.57 -11.12 -13.30
CA LEU A 200 8.08 -10.14 -12.34
C LEU A 200 9.23 -10.69 -11.47
N ASP A 201 10.26 -9.86 -11.33
CA ASP A 201 11.30 -10.03 -10.30
C ASP A 201 10.88 -9.26 -9.04
N TRP A 202 10.18 -9.95 -8.13
CA TRP A 202 9.69 -9.36 -6.88
C TRP A 202 10.80 -8.81 -5.98
N GLU A 203 11.96 -9.48 -5.93
CA GLU A 203 13.07 -9.02 -5.09
C GLU A 203 13.59 -7.68 -5.59
N ARG A 204 13.84 -7.58 -6.90
CA ARG A 204 14.24 -6.33 -7.53
C ARG A 204 13.19 -5.23 -7.35
N LEU A 205 11.92 -5.52 -7.66
CA LEU A 205 10.85 -4.52 -7.58
C LEU A 205 10.66 -3.97 -6.15
N MET A 206 10.65 -4.86 -5.15
CA MET A 206 10.55 -4.44 -3.75
C MET A 206 11.82 -3.70 -3.29
N GLY A 207 12.98 -4.06 -3.82
CA GLY A 207 14.25 -3.36 -3.59
C GLY A 207 14.25 -1.93 -4.14
N ASP A 208 13.87 -1.76 -5.40
CA ASP A 208 13.77 -0.47 -6.07
C ASP A 208 12.75 0.45 -5.37
N LEU A 209 11.62 -0.12 -4.94
CA LEU A 209 10.57 0.58 -4.20
C LEU A 209 11.09 1.19 -2.89
N VAL A 210 11.78 0.41 -2.04
CA VAL A 210 12.26 0.91 -0.73
C VAL A 210 13.47 1.85 -0.84
N ASN A 211 14.16 1.83 -1.98
CA ASN A 211 15.27 2.75 -2.28
C ASN A 211 14.79 4.03 -2.96
N THR A 212 13.53 4.10 -3.36
CA THR A 212 12.91 5.35 -3.83
C THR A 212 12.85 6.35 -2.67
N PRO A 213 13.35 7.59 -2.86
CA PRO A 213 13.28 8.63 -1.85
C PRO A 213 11.86 8.89 -1.33
N VAL A 214 11.75 9.41 -0.11
CA VAL A 214 10.48 9.96 0.37
C VAL A 214 10.17 11.21 -0.43
N GLU A 215 9.03 11.24 -1.11
CA GLU A 215 8.65 12.38 -1.92
C GLU A 215 8.00 13.48 -1.07
N PRO A 216 8.46 14.74 -1.15
CA PRO A 216 7.88 15.84 -0.37
C PRO A 216 6.39 16.06 -0.62
N ILE A 217 5.88 15.69 -1.80
CA ILE A 217 4.45 15.79 -2.14
C ILE A 217 3.58 14.93 -1.21
N GLN A 218 4.12 13.87 -0.59
CA GLN A 218 3.37 13.03 0.35
C GLN A 218 2.85 13.81 1.55
N LEU A 219 3.65 14.72 2.09
CA LEU A 219 3.22 15.58 3.19
C LEU A 219 2.07 16.50 2.76
N HIS A 220 2.11 16.93 1.50
CA HIS A 220 1.14 17.88 0.93
C HIS A 220 -0.20 17.21 0.66
N TYR A 221 -0.24 16.08 -0.03
CA TYR A 221 -1.51 15.39 -0.29
C TYR A 221 -2.12 14.80 1.00
N MET A 222 -1.33 14.58 2.06
CA MET A 222 -1.83 14.22 3.39
C MET A 222 -2.28 15.44 4.22
N ARG A 223 -2.07 16.66 3.71
CA ARG A 223 -2.37 17.94 4.38
C ARG A 223 -1.63 18.13 5.71
N VAL A 224 -0.36 17.73 5.73
CA VAL A 224 0.56 17.78 6.89
C VAL A 224 1.76 18.72 6.63
N SER A 225 1.79 19.41 5.50
CA SER A 225 2.72 20.53 5.27
C SER A 225 2.05 21.88 5.52
N LYS A 226 2.77 22.99 5.31
CA LYS A 226 2.13 24.32 5.24
C LYS A 226 1.09 24.34 4.09
N PRO A 227 -0.11 24.93 4.30
CA PRO A 227 -1.13 25.03 3.27
C PRO A 227 -0.68 25.94 2.13
N ARG A 228 -0.83 25.46 0.89
CA ARG A 228 -0.50 26.17 -0.35
C ARG A 228 -1.16 25.47 -1.54
N GLY A 229 -1.21 26.16 -2.69
CA GLY A 229 -1.72 25.59 -3.94
C GLY A 229 -3.23 25.36 -3.96
N ARG A 230 -3.70 24.72 -5.02
CA ARG A 230 -5.11 24.42 -5.26
C ARG A 230 -5.68 23.51 -4.18
N LEU A 231 -4.89 22.57 -3.66
CA LEU A 231 -5.38 21.68 -2.61
C LEU A 231 -5.75 22.44 -1.34
N ALA A 232 -4.98 23.47 -0.99
CA ALA A 232 -5.28 24.30 0.17
C ALA A 232 -6.49 25.21 -0.04
N GLU A 233 -6.70 25.69 -1.26
CA GLU A 233 -7.90 26.44 -1.62
C GLU A 233 -9.17 25.59 -1.49
N LEU A 234 -9.11 24.32 -1.88
CA LEU A 234 -10.24 23.38 -1.75
C LEU A 234 -10.51 22.93 -0.31
N HIS A 235 -9.46 22.83 0.51
CA HIS A 235 -9.56 22.33 1.89
C HIS A 235 -8.81 23.22 2.89
N PRO A 236 -9.24 24.48 3.11
CA PRO A 236 -8.50 25.45 3.91
C PRO A 236 -8.30 25.02 5.37
N ASP A 237 -9.29 24.34 5.96
CA ASP A 237 -9.29 23.99 7.39
C ASP A 237 -8.75 22.57 7.68
N ALA A 238 -8.28 21.87 6.65
CA ALA A 238 -7.92 20.45 6.75
C ALA A 238 -6.42 20.19 7.07
N TRP A 239 -5.63 21.24 7.23
CA TRP A 239 -4.16 21.17 7.35
C TRP A 239 -3.69 21.07 8.80
N THR A 240 -2.66 20.26 9.04
CA THR A 240 -2.01 20.10 10.36
C THR A 240 -0.48 20.13 10.22
N PRO A 241 0.11 21.29 9.85
CA PRO A 241 1.55 21.44 9.65
C PRO A 241 2.40 21.14 10.91
N GLU A 242 1.82 21.22 12.09
CA GLU A 242 2.45 20.87 13.36
C GLU A 242 2.89 19.39 13.43
N HIS A 243 2.26 18.51 12.65
CA HIS A 243 2.62 17.09 12.55
C HIS A 243 3.70 16.81 11.50
N GLU A 244 4.18 17.83 10.77
CA GLU A 244 5.20 17.66 9.72
C GLU A 244 6.46 16.90 10.21
N PRO A 245 7.08 17.24 11.35
CA PRO A 245 8.28 16.53 11.80
C PRO A 245 8.02 15.04 12.06
N LEU A 246 6.88 14.72 12.68
CA LEU A 246 6.50 13.34 12.98
C LEU A 246 6.26 12.55 11.68
N LEU A 247 5.58 13.15 10.71
CA LEU A 247 5.32 12.48 9.43
C LEU A 247 6.63 12.19 8.69
N ARG A 248 7.58 13.13 8.65
CA ARG A 248 8.88 12.92 7.99
C ARG A 248 9.64 11.72 8.56
N GLU A 249 9.76 11.65 9.89
CA GLU A 249 10.42 10.52 10.56
C GLU A 249 9.65 9.22 10.34
N THR A 250 8.31 9.26 10.38
CA THR A 250 7.48 8.09 10.11
C THR A 250 7.73 7.54 8.71
N LEU A 251 7.78 8.39 7.68
CA LEU A 251 8.00 7.97 6.30
C LEU A 251 9.41 7.41 6.08
N ALA A 252 10.42 7.98 6.76
CA ALA A 252 11.77 7.44 6.76
C ALA A 252 11.83 6.04 7.40
N GLU A 253 11.17 5.87 8.55
CA GLU A 253 11.04 4.59 9.22
C GLU A 253 10.24 3.57 8.39
N ASN A 254 9.22 4.00 7.65
CA ASN A 254 8.50 3.13 6.73
C ASN A 254 9.44 2.54 5.67
N ARG A 255 10.30 3.37 5.06
CA ARG A 255 11.29 2.89 4.08
C ARG A 255 12.31 1.95 4.72
N ARG A 256 12.84 2.33 5.90
CA ARG A 256 13.83 1.53 6.63
C ARG A 256 13.27 0.16 7.00
N TYR A 257 12.09 0.13 7.61
CA TYR A 257 11.50 -1.11 8.08
C TYR A 257 11.02 -1.99 6.93
N GLN A 258 10.47 -1.42 5.86
CA GLN A 258 10.09 -2.21 4.69
C GLN A 258 11.29 -2.93 4.07
N ARG A 259 12.48 -2.31 4.05
CA ARG A 259 13.71 -2.97 3.60
C ARG A 259 14.03 -4.24 4.40
N ILE A 260 13.80 -4.20 5.72
CA ILE A 260 13.97 -5.38 6.59
C ILE A 260 12.88 -6.42 6.31
N ARG A 261 11.63 -5.98 6.11
CA ARG A 261 10.48 -6.85 5.88
C ARG A 261 10.50 -7.56 4.53
N ASN A 262 11.01 -6.93 3.47
CA ASN A 262 11.02 -7.50 2.12
C ASN A 262 11.57 -8.93 2.13
N GLY A 263 12.74 -9.14 2.75
CA GLY A 263 13.34 -10.48 2.83
C GLY A 263 12.50 -11.50 3.61
N ARG A 264 11.69 -11.06 4.58
CA ARG A 264 10.77 -11.95 5.32
C ARG A 264 9.57 -12.33 4.46
N ILE A 265 8.96 -11.35 3.79
CA ILE A 265 7.82 -11.56 2.89
C ILE A 265 8.23 -12.50 1.74
N LEU A 266 9.39 -12.28 1.13
CA LEU A 266 9.89 -13.16 0.05
C LEU A 266 10.09 -14.61 0.51
N ARG A 267 10.56 -14.82 1.74
CA ARG A 267 10.71 -16.17 2.32
C ARG A 267 9.37 -16.79 2.69
N GLU A 268 8.47 -16.01 3.28
CA GLU A 268 7.14 -16.45 3.69
C GLU A 268 6.32 -16.93 2.48
N LEU A 269 6.39 -16.20 1.37
CA LEU A 269 5.67 -16.51 0.14
C LEU A 269 6.39 -17.52 -0.76
N ALA A 270 7.62 -17.93 -0.45
CA ALA A 270 8.32 -18.91 -1.28
C ALA A 270 7.61 -20.28 -1.20
N LEU A 271 7.31 -20.88 -2.36
CA LEU A 271 6.81 -22.24 -2.44
C LEU A 271 7.97 -23.23 -2.34
N THR A 272 7.70 -24.39 -1.74
CA THR A 272 8.64 -25.51 -1.67
C THR A 272 8.15 -26.63 -2.58
N GLU A 273 9.03 -27.13 -3.45
CA GLU A 273 8.73 -28.27 -4.30
C GLU A 273 8.70 -29.56 -3.45
N THR A 274 7.66 -30.35 -3.62
CA THR A 274 7.51 -31.66 -2.99
C THR A 274 7.43 -32.75 -4.06
N ALA A 275 7.43 -34.02 -3.63
CA ALA A 275 7.34 -35.16 -4.55
C ALA A 275 6.03 -35.20 -5.38
N SER A 276 5.00 -34.49 -4.94
CA SER A 276 3.68 -34.50 -5.57
C SER A 276 3.24 -33.16 -6.15
N ASP A 277 3.72 -32.04 -5.58
CA ASP A 277 3.30 -30.68 -5.97
C ASP A 277 4.15 -29.58 -5.31
N TRP A 278 3.83 -28.31 -5.55
CA TRP A 278 4.30 -27.16 -4.79
C TRP A 278 3.48 -26.92 -3.52
N GLU A 279 4.16 -26.53 -2.44
CA GLU A 279 3.52 -26.24 -1.16
C GLU A 279 3.89 -24.86 -0.61
N CYS A 280 2.93 -24.24 0.06
CA CYS A 280 3.14 -23.02 0.82
C CYS A 280 3.66 -23.32 2.24
N SER A 281 4.10 -22.29 2.96
CA SER A 281 4.57 -22.45 4.34
C SER A 281 3.43 -22.88 5.29
N GLU A 282 3.78 -23.61 6.35
CA GLU A 282 2.81 -24.07 7.35
C GLU A 282 2.05 -22.90 8.00
N GLU A 283 2.70 -21.74 8.17
CA GLU A 283 2.09 -20.53 8.74
C GLU A 283 1.00 -19.96 7.83
N LEU A 284 1.27 -19.90 6.51
CA LEU A 284 0.30 -19.46 5.52
C LEU A 284 -0.87 -20.43 5.41
N SER A 285 -0.58 -21.74 5.39
CA SER A 285 -1.61 -22.78 5.41
C SER A 285 -2.49 -22.66 6.66
N HIS A 286 -1.90 -22.58 7.85
CA HIS A 286 -2.62 -22.43 9.11
C HIS A 286 -3.52 -21.19 9.12
N THR A 287 -3.00 -20.03 8.68
CA THR A 287 -3.79 -18.79 8.55
C THR A 287 -4.99 -18.96 7.62
N ALA A 288 -4.81 -19.68 6.51
CA ALA A 288 -5.87 -20.01 5.56
C ALA A 288 -6.81 -21.14 6.05
N GLY A 289 -6.65 -21.64 7.28
CA GLY A 289 -7.48 -22.72 7.84
C GLY A 289 -7.03 -24.13 7.46
N GLY A 290 -5.74 -24.32 7.18
CA GLY A 290 -5.12 -25.60 6.85
C GLY A 290 -5.15 -25.94 5.36
N LEU A 291 -5.50 -25.01 4.49
CA LEU A 291 -5.49 -25.22 3.04
C LEU A 291 -4.07 -25.41 2.52
N ARG A 292 -3.90 -26.34 1.58
CA ARG A 292 -2.70 -26.51 0.77
C ARG A 292 -2.67 -25.52 -0.39
N TYR A 293 -1.52 -25.35 -1.02
CA TYR A 293 -1.37 -24.37 -2.11
C TYR A 293 -2.34 -24.63 -3.27
N GLY A 294 -2.44 -25.89 -3.73
CA GLY A 294 -3.39 -26.26 -4.79
C GLY A 294 -4.86 -25.95 -4.45
N GLU A 295 -5.28 -26.15 -3.20
CA GLU A 295 -6.65 -25.82 -2.77
C GLU A 295 -6.89 -24.30 -2.74
N MET A 296 -5.86 -23.51 -2.41
CA MET A 296 -5.92 -22.05 -2.49
C MET A 296 -6.05 -21.56 -3.95
N LEU A 297 -5.40 -22.24 -4.90
CA LEU A 297 -5.53 -21.95 -6.33
C LEU A 297 -6.96 -22.20 -6.83
N GLU A 298 -7.51 -23.38 -6.55
CA GLU A 298 -8.88 -23.74 -6.93
C GLU A 298 -9.91 -22.74 -6.36
N LEU A 299 -9.70 -22.31 -5.12
CA LEU A 299 -10.58 -21.33 -4.48
C LEU A 299 -10.45 -19.95 -5.12
N ALA A 300 -9.22 -19.50 -5.42
CA ALA A 300 -8.99 -18.24 -6.10
C ALA A 300 -9.59 -18.22 -7.51
N GLU A 301 -9.50 -19.33 -8.25
CA GLU A 301 -10.12 -19.49 -9.56
C GLU A 301 -11.65 -19.46 -9.45
N ALA A 302 -12.24 -20.23 -8.53
CA ALA A 302 -13.68 -20.27 -8.32
C ALA A 302 -14.26 -18.89 -7.92
N ALA A 303 -13.47 -18.08 -7.22
CA ALA A 303 -13.84 -16.72 -6.82
C ALA A 303 -13.52 -15.64 -7.87
N ASP A 304 -13.01 -16.02 -9.05
CA ASP A 304 -12.51 -15.13 -10.09
C ASP A 304 -11.57 -14.03 -9.54
N PHE A 305 -10.62 -14.43 -8.69
CA PHE A 305 -9.71 -13.47 -8.08
C PHE A 305 -8.91 -12.69 -9.13
N ARG A 306 -8.48 -13.34 -10.21
CA ARG A 306 -7.78 -12.66 -11.32
C ARG A 306 -8.66 -11.62 -12.01
N GLY A 307 -9.94 -11.91 -12.23
CA GLY A 307 -10.92 -10.95 -12.75
C GLY A 307 -11.16 -9.78 -11.79
N ALA A 308 -11.15 -10.02 -10.48
CA ALA A 308 -11.19 -8.97 -9.47
C ALA A 308 -9.94 -8.05 -9.54
N LEU A 309 -8.73 -8.61 -9.72
CA LEU A 309 -7.50 -7.83 -9.94
C LEU A 309 -7.62 -6.96 -11.21
N SER A 310 -8.13 -7.52 -12.31
CA SER A 310 -8.38 -6.78 -13.55
C SER A 310 -9.36 -5.63 -13.32
N SER A 311 -10.47 -5.90 -12.64
CA SER A 311 -11.50 -4.89 -12.34
C SER A 311 -10.94 -3.73 -11.53
N ILE A 312 -10.07 -4.00 -10.53
CA ILE A 312 -9.35 -2.96 -9.80
C ILE A 312 -8.49 -2.13 -10.76
N SER A 313 -7.67 -2.80 -11.58
CA SER A 313 -6.75 -2.14 -12.49
C SER A 313 -7.46 -1.26 -13.53
N ASP A 314 -8.63 -1.71 -14.01
CA ASP A 314 -9.44 -0.94 -14.95
C ASP A 314 -10.04 0.29 -14.28
N ARG A 315 -10.50 0.18 -13.03
CA ARG A 315 -10.99 1.35 -12.27
C ARG A 315 -9.90 2.38 -12.00
N ILE A 316 -8.67 1.94 -11.79
CA ILE A 316 -7.53 2.85 -11.65
C ILE A 316 -7.24 3.54 -12.99
N ALA A 317 -7.25 2.80 -14.11
CA ALA A 317 -7.05 3.37 -15.43
C ALA A 317 -8.18 4.34 -15.83
N ASP A 318 -9.45 4.05 -15.46
CA ASP A 318 -10.58 4.97 -15.62
C ASP A 318 -10.30 6.30 -14.91
N MET A 319 -9.77 6.27 -13.68
CA MET A 319 -9.41 7.48 -12.95
C MET A 319 -8.27 8.24 -13.65
N PHE A 320 -7.25 7.54 -14.14
CA PHE A 320 -6.17 8.20 -14.87
C PHE A 320 -6.65 8.91 -16.13
N GLU A 321 -7.53 8.27 -16.89
CA GLU A 321 -8.14 8.84 -18.08
C GLU A 321 -8.96 10.10 -17.75
N LEU A 322 -9.76 10.04 -16.68
CA LEU A 322 -10.51 11.21 -16.18
C LEU A 322 -9.57 12.36 -15.81
N LEU A 323 -8.48 12.07 -15.09
CA LEU A 323 -7.53 13.09 -14.65
C LEU A 323 -6.69 13.69 -15.80
N GLU A 324 -6.52 12.97 -16.91
CA GLU A 324 -5.90 13.53 -18.11
C GLU A 324 -6.82 14.49 -18.87
N GLN A 325 -8.14 14.24 -18.86
CA GLN A 325 -9.12 15.11 -19.51
C GLN A 325 -9.29 16.46 -18.81
N ASP A 326 -9.05 16.48 -17.50
CA ASP A 326 -9.13 17.69 -16.66
C ASP A 326 -7.85 18.56 -16.68
N ARG A 327 -6.78 18.11 -17.35
CA ARG A 327 -5.47 18.81 -17.45
C ARG A 327 -5.20 19.41 -18.82
#